data_AF-A0A5T1TEW1-F1
#
_entry.id   AF-A0A5T1TEW1-F1
#
_cell.length_a   1.000
_cell.length_b   1.000
_cell.length_c   1.000
_cell.angle_alpha   90.00
_cell.angle_beta   90.00
_cell.angle_gamma   90.00
#
_symmetry.space_group_name_H-M   'P 1'
#
loop_
_entity.id
_entity.type
_entity.pdbx_description
1 polymer ?
#
loop_
_entity_poly.entity_id
_entity_poly.type
_entity_poly.pdbx_seq_one_letter_code
_entity_poly.pdbx_strand_id
1 'polypeptide(L)'
;FSRGSGFSVGSGKNLSVGLGQGIQIISSAASMSNTYVVSAGSGFSSGSGNSKFAALKTTAANTTDETAGVTTLKGAMAVMDIAETAITNLDQIRADIGSVQNQLQVTINNITVTQVNVKSAESNIRDVDFASESANFSKYNILAQSGSYAMSQANAVQQNVLKLLQ
;
A
#
# COMPACT_ATOMS: atom_id res chain seq x y z
N PHE A 1 -11.41 -28.11 -18.96
CA PHE A 1 -12.19 -29.30 -19.37
C PHE A 1 -11.27 -30.27 -20.10
N SER A 2 -10.94 -31.42 -19.49
CA SER A 2 -10.02 -32.42 -20.06
C SER A 2 -10.74 -33.32 -21.07
N ARG A 3 -10.10 -33.61 -22.21
CA ARG A 3 -10.63 -34.45 -23.30
C ARG A 3 -10.77 -35.90 -22.82
N GLY A 4 -11.98 -36.27 -22.45
CA GLY A 4 -12.31 -37.61 -21.93
C GLY A 4 -13.53 -37.62 -21.00
N SER A 5 -13.91 -36.46 -20.45
CA SER A 5 -15.23 -36.30 -19.84
C SER A 5 -16.24 -35.94 -20.94
N GLY A 6 -17.41 -36.58 -20.96
CA GLY A 6 -18.44 -36.44 -21.99
C GLY A 6 -19.10 -35.06 -22.14
N PHE A 7 -18.39 -33.97 -21.82
CA PHE A 7 -18.83 -32.58 -21.80
C PHE A 7 -18.07 -31.70 -22.81
N SER A 8 -17.34 -32.29 -23.77
CA SER A 8 -16.69 -31.55 -24.85
C SER A 8 -17.63 -31.30 -26.03
N VAL A 9 -17.60 -30.08 -26.57
CA VAL A 9 -18.28 -29.67 -27.81
C VAL A 9 -17.94 -30.66 -28.93
N GLY A 10 -18.95 -31.29 -29.54
CA GLY A 10 -18.81 -32.30 -30.60
C GLY A 10 -19.01 -33.76 -30.16
N SER A 11 -19.21 -34.03 -28.87
CA SER A 11 -19.71 -35.34 -28.41
C SER A 11 -21.19 -35.46 -28.79
N GLY A 12 -21.54 -36.37 -29.71
CA GLY A 12 -22.92 -36.63 -30.16
C GLY A 12 -23.89 -37.16 -29.10
N LYS A 13 -23.59 -36.95 -27.81
CA LYS A 13 -24.47 -37.20 -26.67
C LYS A 13 -25.22 -35.89 -26.41
N ASN A 14 -26.37 -35.73 -27.07
CA ASN A 14 -27.23 -34.55 -27.00
C ASN A 14 -27.70 -34.28 -25.56
N LEU A 15 -27.12 -33.27 -24.89
CA LEU A 15 -27.75 -32.64 -23.73
C LEU A 15 -27.44 -31.14 -23.64
N SER A 16 -27.61 -30.42 -24.75
CA SER A 16 -27.68 -28.94 -24.74
C SER A 16 -28.11 -28.41 -26.11
N VAL A 17 -29.41 -28.48 -26.41
CA VAL A 17 -29.99 -27.64 -27.46
C VAL A 17 -31.26 -27.04 -26.91
N GLY A 18 -31.24 -25.74 -26.61
CA GLY A 18 -32.45 -25.05 -26.19
C GLY A 18 -32.28 -23.71 -25.49
N LEU A 19 -31.29 -22.88 -25.85
CA LEU A 19 -31.29 -21.46 -25.47
C LEU A 19 -30.82 -20.62 -26.67
N GLY A 20 -31.56 -20.73 -27.77
CA GLY A 20 -31.55 -19.76 -28.86
C GLY A 20 -32.92 -19.12 -28.91
N GLN A 21 -33.03 -17.92 -28.33
CA GLN A 21 -34.09 -16.92 -28.52
C GLN A 21 -35.53 -17.37 -28.19
N GLY A 22 -36.15 -16.63 -27.27
CA GLY A 22 -37.37 -17.03 -26.59
C GLY A 22 -38.58 -17.31 -27.48
N ILE A 23 -39.43 -18.23 -27.00
CA ILE A 23 -40.88 -18.28 -27.16
C ILE A 23 -41.40 -19.22 -26.07
N GLN A 24 -42.36 -18.75 -25.27
CA GLN A 24 -43.16 -19.55 -24.35
C GLN A 24 -44.16 -20.39 -25.16
N ILE A 25 -44.24 -21.69 -24.89
CA ILE A 25 -45.41 -22.49 -25.28
C ILE A 25 -46.07 -23.03 -24.01
N ILE A 26 -47.26 -22.50 -23.77
CA ILE A 26 -48.23 -22.94 -22.76
C ILE A 26 -48.98 -24.13 -23.36
N SER A 27 -48.86 -25.32 -22.77
CA SER A 27 -49.80 -26.42 -22.99
C SER A 27 -50.36 -26.87 -21.65
N SER A 28 -51.68 -26.90 -21.57
CA SER A 28 -52.52 -27.26 -20.42
C SER A 28 -52.18 -28.66 -19.88
N ALA A 29 -51.25 -28.73 -18.92
CA ALA A 29 -51.04 -29.80 -17.93
C ALA A 29 -49.76 -29.58 -17.08
N ALA A 30 -48.87 -28.64 -17.43
CA ALA A 30 -47.63 -28.38 -16.70
C ALA A 30 -47.61 -26.96 -16.12
N SER A 31 -48.21 -26.81 -14.95
CA SER A 31 -48.11 -25.61 -14.12
C SER A 31 -46.64 -25.30 -13.82
N MET A 32 -46.24 -24.05 -14.11
CA MET A 32 -45.14 -23.31 -13.48
C MET A 32 -43.69 -23.69 -13.88
N SER A 33 -43.20 -23.12 -14.98
CA SER A 33 -41.77 -22.81 -15.13
C SER A 33 -41.59 -21.29 -15.22
N ASN A 34 -41.35 -20.65 -14.07
CA ASN A 34 -40.90 -19.26 -14.03
C ASN A 34 -39.44 -19.18 -14.49
N THR A 35 -39.26 -18.83 -15.75
CA THR A 35 -37.98 -18.42 -16.36
C THR A 35 -37.48 -17.12 -15.71
N TYR A 36 -36.29 -17.17 -15.09
CA TYR A 36 -35.53 -15.97 -14.71
C TYR A 36 -35.02 -15.28 -15.97
N VAL A 37 -35.43 -14.03 -16.21
CA VAL A 37 -34.84 -13.17 -17.25
C VAL A 37 -33.85 -12.23 -16.55
N VAL A 38 -32.56 -12.50 -16.66
CA VAL A 38 -31.51 -11.59 -16.22
C VAL A 38 -31.07 -10.75 -17.42
N SER A 39 -31.36 -9.44 -17.39
CA SER A 39 -30.93 -8.49 -18.44
C SER A 39 -29.56 -7.89 -18.14
N ALA A 40 -28.76 -7.65 -19.18
CA ALA A 40 -27.46 -7.00 -19.07
C ALA A 40 -27.60 -5.59 -18.48
N GLY A 41 -26.83 -5.29 -17.42
CA GLY A 41 -26.93 -4.04 -16.65
C GLY A 41 -27.79 -4.14 -15.38
N SER A 42 -28.55 -5.22 -15.20
CA SER A 42 -28.99 -5.62 -13.87
C SER A 42 -27.80 -6.26 -13.15
N GLY A 43 -27.60 -5.95 -11.86
CA GLY A 43 -26.45 -6.39 -11.05
C GLY A 43 -26.21 -7.90 -10.97
N PHE A 44 -27.07 -8.71 -11.60
CA PHE A 44 -27.07 -10.17 -11.60
C PHE A 44 -26.52 -10.82 -12.88
N SER A 45 -25.99 -10.02 -13.84
CA SER A 45 -25.44 -10.53 -15.11
C SER A 45 -23.94 -10.86 -15.05
N SER A 46 -23.49 -11.81 -15.88
CA SER A 46 -22.09 -12.28 -15.95
C SER A 46 -21.14 -11.12 -16.27
N GLY A 47 -20.22 -10.83 -15.34
CA GLY A 47 -19.24 -9.75 -15.45
C GLY A 47 -19.56 -8.50 -14.62
N SER A 48 -20.66 -8.47 -13.86
CA SER A 48 -21.07 -7.27 -13.10
C SER A 48 -20.22 -6.98 -11.85
N GLY A 49 -19.38 -7.91 -11.36
CA GLY A 49 -18.58 -7.76 -10.14
C GLY A 49 -19.39 -7.61 -8.83
N ASN A 50 -20.71 -7.44 -8.92
CA ASN A 50 -21.63 -7.17 -7.82
C ASN A 50 -22.54 -8.36 -7.57
N SER A 51 -21.99 -9.45 -7.06
CA SER A 51 -22.79 -10.56 -6.55
C SER A 51 -22.68 -10.62 -5.03
N LYS A 52 -23.82 -10.95 -4.39
CA LYS A 52 -23.94 -11.79 -3.17
C LYS A 52 -24.71 -11.22 -1.96
N PHE A 53 -25.58 -10.22 -2.09
CA PHE A 53 -26.50 -9.84 -0.99
C PHE A 53 -27.96 -9.60 -1.42
N ALA A 54 -28.54 -10.48 -2.23
CA ALA A 54 -29.99 -10.45 -2.44
C ALA A 54 -30.57 -11.83 -2.15
N ALA A 55 -31.39 -11.91 -1.09
CA ALA A 55 -32.24 -13.06 -0.84
C ALA A 55 -33.10 -13.33 -2.08
N LEU A 56 -33.12 -14.58 -2.53
CA LEU A 56 -34.00 -15.06 -3.59
C LEU A 56 -35.46 -14.93 -3.10
N LYS A 57 -36.13 -13.81 -3.39
CA LYS A 57 -37.56 -13.68 -3.08
C LYS A 57 -38.37 -14.51 -4.08
N THR A 58 -38.58 -15.79 -3.75
CA THR A 58 -39.39 -16.75 -4.51
C THR A 58 -40.89 -16.58 -4.20
N THR A 59 -41.43 -15.38 -4.38
CA THR A 59 -42.88 -15.13 -4.17
C THR A 59 -43.69 -15.40 -5.44
N ALA A 60 -43.52 -16.56 -6.07
CA ALA A 60 -44.32 -16.91 -7.24
C ALA A 60 -44.80 -18.37 -7.30
N ALA A 61 -44.38 -19.26 -6.40
CA ALA A 61 -44.76 -20.67 -6.52
C ALA A 61 -44.71 -21.45 -5.21
N ASN A 62 -45.28 -20.95 -4.10
CA ASN A 62 -45.52 -21.74 -2.88
C ASN A 62 -44.35 -22.61 -2.38
N THR A 63 -43.11 -22.26 -2.74
CA THR A 63 -41.89 -22.88 -2.25
C THR A 63 -41.53 -22.13 -0.99
N THR A 64 -41.56 -22.83 0.14
CA THR A 64 -41.06 -22.38 1.44
C THR A 64 -39.83 -21.49 1.25
N ASP A 65 -39.81 -20.33 1.93
CA ASP A 65 -38.62 -19.48 1.99
C ASP A 65 -37.44 -20.36 2.44
N GLU A 66 -36.59 -20.76 1.50
CA GLU A 66 -35.34 -21.42 1.81
C GLU A 66 -34.51 -20.40 2.56
N THR A 67 -34.54 -20.50 3.89
CA THR A 67 -33.86 -19.62 4.82
C THR A 67 -32.41 -19.45 4.39
N ALA A 68 -32.01 -18.21 4.15
CA ALA A 68 -30.60 -17.88 3.93
C ALA A 68 -29.81 -18.32 5.18
N GLY A 69 -28.99 -19.37 5.05
CA GLY A 69 -28.26 -19.95 6.17
C GLY A 69 -27.71 -21.35 5.86
N VAL A 70 -27.08 -21.97 6.87
CA VAL A 70 -26.47 -23.31 6.79
C VAL A 70 -27.49 -24.43 7.05
N THR A 71 -28.76 -24.08 7.26
CA THR A 71 -29.83 -25.02 7.66
C THR A 71 -30.33 -25.90 6.52
N THR A 72 -29.99 -25.56 5.26
CA THR A 72 -30.34 -26.37 4.07
C THR A 72 -29.08 -26.72 3.29
N LEU A 73 -29.06 -27.87 2.60
CA LEU A 73 -27.88 -28.35 1.88
C LEU A 73 -27.40 -27.36 0.81
N LYS A 74 -28.32 -26.74 0.06
CA LYS A 74 -27.98 -25.70 -0.91
C LYS A 74 -27.53 -24.39 -0.26
N GLY A 75 -28.15 -24.00 0.86
CA GLY A 75 -27.73 -22.83 1.63
C GLY A 75 -26.32 -22.98 2.20
N ALA A 76 -25.98 -24.16 2.74
CA ALA A 76 -24.65 -24.48 3.25
C ALA A 76 -23.56 -24.40 2.16
N MET A 77 -23.82 -24.91 0.95
CA MET A 77 -22.89 -24.80 -0.18
C MET A 77 -22.68 -23.33 -0.60
N ALA A 78 -23.76 -22.52 -0.64
CA ALA A 78 -23.64 -21.10 -0.96
C ALA A 78 -22.86 -20.32 0.11
N VAL A 79 -23.05 -20.65 1.39
CA VAL A 79 -22.28 -20.07 2.50
C VAL A 79 -20.81 -20.45 2.44
N MET A 80 -20.48 -21.68 2.01
CA MET A 80 -19.10 -22.11 1.79
C MET A 80 -18.41 -21.28 0.71
N ASP A 81 -19.07 -21.06 -0.43
CA ASP A 81 -18.55 -20.21 -1.51
C ASP A 81 -18.39 -18.74 -1.07
N ILE A 82 -19.32 -18.23 -0.24
CA ILE A 82 -19.22 -16.89 0.35
C ILE A 82 -18.01 -16.81 1.28
N ALA A 83 -17.82 -17.79 2.16
CA ALA A 83 -16.71 -17.84 3.09
C ALA A 83 -15.36 -17.92 2.35
N GLU A 84 -15.25 -18.73 1.30
CA GLU A 84 -14.04 -18.82 0.47
C GLU A 84 -13.73 -17.49 -0.24
N THR A 85 -14.77 -16.82 -0.76
CA THR A 85 -14.61 -15.47 -1.34
C THR A 85 -14.17 -14.46 -0.27
N ALA A 86 -14.70 -14.54 0.96
CA ALA A 86 -14.32 -13.63 2.03
C ALA A 86 -12.87 -13.87 2.51
N ILE A 87 -12.45 -15.13 2.58
CA ILE A 87 -11.07 -15.51 2.95
C ILE A 87 -10.09 -14.99 1.88
N THR A 88 -10.36 -15.23 0.61
CA THR A 88 -9.50 -14.75 -0.49
C THR A 88 -9.37 -13.23 -0.52
N ASN A 89 -10.45 -12.49 -0.26
CA ASN A 89 -10.40 -11.03 -0.11
C ASN A 89 -9.55 -10.59 1.08
N LEU A 90 -9.68 -11.24 2.24
CA LEU A 90 -8.85 -10.93 3.41
C LEU A 90 -7.37 -11.24 3.16
N ASP A 91 -7.08 -12.33 2.47
CA ASP A 91 -5.71 -12.71 2.12
C ASP A 91 -5.09 -11.72 1.11
N GLN A 92 -5.88 -11.19 0.17
CA GLN A 92 -5.43 -10.12 -0.72
C GLN A 92 -5.09 -8.85 0.08
N ILE A 93 -5.95 -8.42 1.00
CA ILE A 93 -5.68 -7.26 1.86
C ILE A 93 -4.42 -7.49 2.72
N ARG A 94 -4.24 -8.70 3.27
CA ARG A 94 -3.03 -9.06 4.04
C ARG A 94 -1.77 -9.03 3.19
N ALA A 95 -1.84 -9.50 1.94
CA ALA A 95 -0.72 -9.44 1.00
C ALA A 95 -0.35 -7.99 0.68
N ASP A 96 -1.33 -7.13 0.44
CA ASP A 96 -1.11 -5.70 0.18
C ASP A 96 -0.45 -5.02 1.38
N ILE A 97 -0.96 -5.25 2.60
CA ILE A 97 -0.34 -4.73 3.84
C ILE A 97 1.10 -5.25 3.98
N GLY A 98 1.35 -6.53 3.76
CA GLY A 98 2.68 -7.11 3.82
C GLY A 98 3.64 -6.49 2.80
N SER A 99 3.17 -6.19 1.58
CA SER A 99 3.98 -5.52 0.56
C SER A 99 4.38 -4.11 0.98
N VAL A 100 3.43 -3.34 1.54
CA VAL A 100 3.68 -1.98 2.04
C VAL A 100 4.63 -2.01 3.24
N GLN A 101 4.48 -2.97 4.15
CA GLN A 101 5.40 -3.15 5.28
C GLN A 101 6.84 -3.38 4.83
N ASN A 102 7.05 -4.23 3.82
CA ASN A 102 8.38 -4.45 3.24
C ASN A 102 8.96 -3.17 2.61
N GLN A 103 8.14 -2.43 1.87
CA GLN A 103 8.55 -1.15 1.28
C GLN A 103 8.94 -0.12 2.36
N LEU A 104 8.15 -0.01 3.43
CA LEU A 104 8.44 0.88 4.55
C LEU A 104 9.73 0.48 5.26
N GLN A 105 9.95 -0.81 5.49
CA GLN A 105 11.18 -1.29 6.15
C GLN A 105 12.43 -0.97 5.32
N VAL A 106 12.39 -1.19 4.00
CA VAL A 106 13.50 -0.83 3.10
C VAL A 106 13.71 0.68 3.06
N THR A 107 12.62 1.45 3.01
CA THR A 107 12.66 2.93 2.99
C THR A 107 13.28 3.47 4.28
N ILE A 108 12.88 2.96 5.44
CA ILE A 108 13.43 3.35 6.74
C ILE A 108 14.93 3.07 6.77
N ASN A 109 15.37 1.86 6.38
CA ASN A 109 16.79 1.51 6.36
C ASN A 109 17.61 2.46 5.46
N ASN A 110 17.08 2.80 4.28
CA ASN A 110 17.74 3.73 3.37
C ASN A 110 17.81 5.17 3.94
N ILE A 111 16.71 5.65 4.53
CA ILE A 111 16.66 6.98 5.16
C ILE A 111 17.63 7.05 6.34
N THR A 112 17.70 6.03 7.19
CA THR A 112 18.62 6.01 8.33
C THR A 112 20.08 6.12 7.87
N VAL A 113 20.48 5.36 6.85
CA VAL A 113 21.85 5.45 6.28
C VAL A 113 22.09 6.83 5.69
N THR A 114 21.13 7.36 4.93
CA THR A 114 21.22 8.69 4.34
C THR A 114 21.31 9.78 5.41
N GLN A 115 20.56 9.66 6.50
CA GLN A 115 20.57 10.60 7.62
C GLN A 115 21.94 10.63 8.30
N VAL A 116 22.55 9.47 8.56
CA VAL A 116 23.90 9.40 9.14
C VAL A 116 24.93 10.05 8.22
N ASN A 117 24.86 9.76 6.91
CA ASN A 117 25.76 10.34 5.93
C ASN A 117 25.60 11.86 5.82
N VAL A 118 24.36 12.37 5.77
CA VAL A 118 24.07 13.80 5.74
C VAL A 118 24.53 14.47 7.03
N LYS A 119 24.32 13.85 8.19
CA LYS A 119 24.76 14.42 9.46
C LYS A 119 26.28 14.47 9.59
N SER A 120 26.97 13.45 9.11
CA SER A 120 28.44 13.45 9.05
C SER A 120 28.96 14.50 8.07
N ALA A 121 28.35 14.64 6.90
CA ALA A 121 28.68 15.69 5.95
C ALA A 121 28.41 17.09 6.52
N GLU A 122 27.30 17.27 7.25
CA GLU A 122 27.01 18.52 7.96
C GLU A 122 28.06 18.81 9.03
N SER A 123 28.43 17.82 9.85
CA SER A 123 29.47 17.93 10.88
C SER A 123 30.81 18.35 10.28
N ASN A 124 31.23 17.75 9.15
CA ASN A 124 32.46 18.16 8.46
C ASN A 124 32.44 19.62 7.94
N ILE A 125 31.27 20.19 7.67
CA ILE A 125 31.14 21.56 7.14
C ILE A 125 30.97 22.57 8.28
N ARG A 126 30.20 22.23 9.32
CA ARG A 126 29.81 23.15 10.38
C ARG A 126 30.66 23.04 11.63
N ASP A 127 31.14 21.84 11.95
CA ASP A 127 31.91 21.62 13.18
C ASP A 127 33.37 21.98 12.91
N VAL A 128 33.95 22.76 13.82
CA VAL A 128 35.37 23.11 13.79
C VAL A 128 36.15 22.16 14.68
N ASP A 129 37.36 21.80 14.26
CA ASP A 129 38.26 21.00 15.09
C ASP A 129 38.78 21.86 16.26
N PHE A 130 38.31 21.53 17.47
CA PHE A 130 38.67 22.23 18.71
C PHE A 130 40.18 22.27 18.96
N ALA A 131 40.93 21.25 18.57
CA ALA A 131 42.38 21.24 18.75
C ALA A 131 43.04 22.33 17.89
N SER A 132 42.61 22.48 16.65
CA SER A 132 43.11 23.52 15.75
C SER A 132 42.65 24.93 16.15
N GLU A 133 41.38 25.08 16.55
CA GLU A 133 40.82 26.37 16.93
C GLU A 133 41.39 26.87 18.26
N SER A 134 41.60 25.97 19.23
CA SER A 134 42.25 26.32 20.50
C SER A 134 43.70 26.75 20.31
N ALA A 135 44.47 26.08 19.44
CA ALA A 135 45.82 26.49 19.10
C ALA A 135 45.85 27.87 18.43
N ASN A 136 44.92 28.13 17.49
CA ASN A 136 44.78 29.44 16.85
C ASN A 136 44.36 30.52 17.86
N PHE A 137 43.39 30.24 18.73
CA PHE A 137 42.97 31.14 19.79
C PHE A 137 44.12 31.48 20.75
N SER A 138 44.90 30.49 21.18
CA SER A 138 46.10 30.72 22.01
C SER A 138 47.13 31.56 21.27
N LYS A 139 47.38 31.27 19.99
CA LYS A 139 48.29 32.07 19.14
C LYS A 139 47.83 33.54 19.05
N TYR A 140 46.55 33.78 18.80
CA TYR A 140 46.01 35.14 18.72
C TYR A 140 46.04 35.87 20.07
N ASN A 141 45.80 35.18 21.18
CA ASN A 141 45.96 35.77 22.52
C ASN A 141 47.41 36.18 22.80
N ILE A 142 48.37 35.30 22.51
CA ILE A 142 49.80 35.61 22.66
C ILE A 142 50.18 36.77 21.74
N LEU A 143 49.67 36.81 20.51
CA LEU A 143 49.92 37.90 19.57
C LEU A 143 49.33 39.24 20.05
N ALA A 144 48.12 39.25 20.61
CA ALA A 144 47.48 40.45 21.13
C ALA A 144 48.24 41.03 22.34
N GLN A 145 48.69 40.17 23.25
CA GLN A 145 49.54 40.57 24.38
C GLN A 145 50.91 41.08 23.91
N SER A 146 51.55 40.35 22.98
CA SER A 146 52.84 40.73 22.40
C SER A 146 52.76 42.03 21.60
N GLY A 147 51.67 42.24 20.86
CA GLY A 147 51.42 43.47 20.10
C GLY A 147 51.21 44.69 21.01
N SER A 148 50.48 44.52 22.11
CA SER A 148 50.34 45.58 23.13
C SER A 148 51.68 45.92 23.79
N TYR A 149 52.50 44.92 24.09
CA TYR A 149 53.86 45.12 24.62
C TYR A 149 54.80 45.78 23.59
N ALA A 150 54.75 45.36 22.33
CA ALA A 150 55.54 45.97 21.27
C ALA A 150 55.13 47.44 21.04
N MET A 151 53.83 47.76 21.12
CA MET A 151 53.32 49.12 20.99
C MET A 151 53.78 50.01 22.16
N SER A 152 53.76 49.51 23.40
CA SER A 152 54.27 50.26 24.55
C SER A 152 55.78 50.51 24.45
N GLN A 153 56.55 49.51 23.99
CA GLN A 153 57.99 49.64 23.75
C GLN A 153 58.30 50.65 22.64
N ALA A 154 57.56 50.62 21.53
CA ALA A 154 57.72 51.57 20.43
C ALA A 154 57.47 53.03 20.88
N ASN A 155 56.42 53.25 21.68
CA ASN A 155 56.13 54.57 22.26
C ASN A 155 57.25 55.05 23.20
N ALA A 156 57.82 54.15 24.02
CA ALA A 156 58.93 54.49 24.90
C ALA A 156 60.21 54.85 24.12
N VAL A 157 60.50 54.13 23.04
CA VAL A 157 61.64 54.44 22.16
C VAL A 157 61.49 55.82 21.51
N GLN A 158 60.29 56.17 21.02
CA GLN A 158 60.03 57.50 20.46
C GLN A 158 60.29 58.62 21.46
N GLN A 159 59.87 58.45 22.72
CA GLN A 159 60.15 59.42 23.79
C GLN A 159 61.65 59.54 24.12
N ASN A 160 62.40 58.43 24.06
CA ASN A 160 63.84 58.45 24.25
C ASN A 160 64.57 59.16 23.10
N VAL A 161 64.10 59.04 21.86
CA VAL A 161 64.65 59.79 20.71
C VAL A 161 64.41 61.30 20.89
N LEU A 162 63.23 61.71 21.34
CA LEU A 162 62.93 63.11 21.65
C LEU A 162 63.80 63.69 22.78
N LYS A 163 64.23 62.86 23.74
CA LYS A 163 65.20 63.25 24.78
C LYS A 163 66.63 63.41 24.26
N LEU A 164 66.99 62.71 23.19
CA LEU A 164 68.34 62.78 22.59
C LEU A 164 68.49 63.93 21.58
N LEU A 165 67.39 64.53 21.13
CA LEU A 165 67.36 65.66 20.20
C LEU A 165 67.25 67.03 20.89
N GLN A 166 67.12 67.06 22.22
CA GLN A 166 67.13 68.26 23.08
C GLN A 166 68.48 68.39 23.76
#